data_AF-A0A430QY71-F1
#
_entry.id   AF-A0A430QY71-F1
#
_cell.length_a   1.000
_cell.length_b   1.000
_cell.length_c   1.000
_cell.angle_alpha   90.00
_cell.angle_beta   90.00
_cell.angle_gamma   90.00
#
_symmetry.space_group_name_H-M   'P 1'
#
loop_
_entity.id
_entity.type
_entity.pdbx_description
1 polymer ?
#
loop_
_entity_poly.entity_id
_entity_poly.type
_entity_poly.pdbx_seq_one_letter_code
_entity_poly.pdbx_strand_id
1 'polypeptide(L)'
;MVVATFSLVAQDPETGDLGVAVASKFLAVGSVVPFARAGVGAIATQSYANPRFGPQGLALLEQGASPEGVLEAFRRTDPGLERRQFGLVSARGEALTFTGGECHPWAGGRAGKGFAAQGNLLAGPQVVEAMVES
;
A
#
# COMPACT_ATOMS: atom_id res chain seq x y z
N MET A 1 10.60 1.13 22.81
CA MET A 1 11.04 1.48 21.44
C MET A 1 10.16 0.73 20.45
N VAL A 2 9.28 1.43 19.75
CA VAL A 2 8.23 0.83 18.90
C VAL A 2 8.84 0.41 17.55
N VAL A 3 8.53 -0.79 17.07
CA VAL A 3 8.77 -1.19 15.68
C VAL A 3 7.55 -0.69 14.91
N ALA A 4 7.68 0.31 14.05
CA ALA A 4 6.57 0.89 13.31
C ALA A 4 6.89 0.88 11.81
N THR A 5 5.86 0.77 10.98
CA THR A 5 5.98 0.91 9.52
C THR A 5 4.87 1.79 9.00
N PHE A 6 5.21 2.77 8.17
CA PHE A 6 4.24 3.58 7.44
C PHE A 6 4.72 3.83 6.01
N SER A 7 3.78 3.92 5.08
CA SER A 7 4.06 4.10 3.66
C SER A 7 2.98 4.90 2.94
N LEU A 8 3.36 5.46 1.80
CA LEU A 8 2.53 6.19 0.86
C LEU A 8 2.79 5.66 -0.54
N VAL A 9 1.73 5.44 -1.30
CA VAL A 9 1.79 5.34 -2.76
C VAL A 9 1.02 6.52 -3.36
N ALA A 10 1.55 7.10 -4.44
CA ALA A 10 0.93 8.25 -5.07
C ALA A 10 1.09 8.23 -6.60
N GLN A 11 0.13 8.84 -7.27
CA GLN A 11 0.13 9.14 -8.69
C GLN A 11 -0.06 10.66 -8.85
N ASP A 12 0.87 11.30 -9.55
CA ASP A 12 0.77 12.73 -9.86
C ASP A 12 -0.10 12.93 -11.11
N PRO A 13 -1.28 13.58 -11.01
CA PRO A 13 -2.18 13.77 -12.15
C PRO A 13 -1.65 14.71 -13.23
N GLU A 14 -0.68 15.57 -12.93
CA GLU A 14 -0.12 16.52 -13.90
C GLU A 14 0.94 15.86 -14.78
N THR A 15 1.80 15.03 -14.19
CA THR A 15 2.94 14.40 -14.88
C THR A 15 2.67 12.95 -15.26
N GLY A 16 1.77 12.26 -14.54
CA GLY A 16 1.58 10.82 -14.64
C GLY A 16 2.58 10.00 -13.81
N ASP A 17 3.46 10.66 -13.04
CA ASP A 17 4.48 9.98 -12.24
C ASP A 17 3.86 9.13 -11.12
N LEU A 18 4.54 8.03 -10.81
CA LEU A 18 4.12 7.05 -9.82
C LEU A 18 5.23 6.88 -8.77
N GLY A 19 4.86 7.03 -7.50
CA GLY A 19 5.80 7.02 -6.39
C GLY A 19 5.40 6.07 -5.26
N VAL A 20 6.41 5.56 -4.56
CA VAL A 20 6.25 4.87 -3.28
C VAL A 20 7.26 5.42 -2.27
N ALA A 21 6.79 5.76 -1.08
CA ALA A 21 7.63 6.09 0.07
C ALA A 21 7.31 5.13 1.23
N VAL A 22 8.34 4.70 1.96
CA VAL A 22 8.19 3.85 3.13
C VAL A 22 9.27 4.16 4.15
N ALA A 23 8.89 4.17 5.43
CA ALA A 23 9.82 4.19 6.55
C ALA A 23 9.47 3.08 7.53
N SER A 24 10.49 2.38 8.03
CA SER A 24 10.32 1.31 9.01
C SER A 24 11.57 1.12 9.86
N LYS A 25 11.37 0.56 11.06
CA LYS A 25 12.45 -0.03 11.85
C LYS A 25 12.87 -1.42 11.34
N PHE A 26 12.08 -2.02 10.43
CA PHE A 26 12.47 -3.22 9.72
C PHE A 26 13.68 -2.95 8.81
N LEU A 27 14.71 -3.80 8.91
CA LEU A 27 15.95 -3.63 8.15
C LEU A 27 15.69 -3.79 6.65
N ALA A 28 16.27 -2.91 5.85
CA ALA A 28 16.19 -2.95 4.39
C ALA A 28 14.74 -2.99 3.85
N VAL A 29 13.83 -2.25 4.49
CA VAL A 29 12.40 -2.16 4.10
C VAL A 29 12.17 -1.88 2.62
N GLY A 30 13.06 -1.12 1.98
CA GLY A 30 13.01 -0.81 0.55
C GLY A 30 13.15 -2.01 -0.39
N SER A 31 13.60 -3.17 0.09
CA SER A 31 13.67 -4.41 -0.71
C SER A 31 12.38 -5.23 -0.69
N VAL A 32 11.45 -4.92 0.24
CA VAL A 32 10.25 -5.72 0.48
C VAL A 32 8.97 -4.95 0.21
N VAL A 33 8.90 -3.68 0.59
CA VAL A 33 7.65 -2.93 0.59
C VAL A 33 7.33 -2.27 -0.76
N PRO A 34 8.25 -1.50 -1.38
CA PRO A 34 7.88 -0.65 -2.50
C PRO A 34 7.98 -1.35 -3.86
N PHE A 35 6.92 -1.22 -4.66
CA PHE A 35 6.89 -1.64 -6.06
C PHE A 35 6.20 -0.57 -6.91
N ALA A 36 6.78 -0.23 -8.05
CA ALA A 36 6.18 0.68 -9.01
C ALA A 36 6.48 0.24 -10.44
N ARG A 37 5.57 0.55 -11.36
CA ARG A 37 5.77 0.38 -12.80
C ARG A 37 5.14 1.56 -13.52
N ALA A 38 5.97 2.28 -14.28
CA ALA A 38 5.55 3.44 -15.07
C ALA A 38 4.36 3.10 -15.97
N GLY A 39 3.36 4.01 -16.02
CA GLY A 39 2.13 3.83 -16.79
C GLY A 39 1.17 2.75 -16.28
N VAL A 40 1.50 2.05 -15.19
CA VAL A 40 0.68 0.95 -14.63
C VAL A 40 0.18 1.26 -13.23
N GLY A 41 1.09 1.50 -12.27
CA GLY A 41 0.72 1.78 -10.89
C GLY A 41 1.86 1.63 -9.90
N ALA A 42 1.52 1.79 -8.62
CA ALA A 42 2.43 1.66 -7.49
C ALA A 42 1.75 0.92 -6.33
N ILE A 43 2.52 0.09 -5.60
CA ILE A 43 2.04 -0.78 -4.52
C ILE A 43 3.05 -0.77 -3.37
N ALA A 44 2.55 -0.63 -2.14
CA ALA A 44 3.29 -0.82 -0.91
C ALA A 44 2.69 -1.99 -0.12
N THR A 45 3.45 -3.08 0.10
CA THR A 45 3.01 -4.24 0.92
C THR A 45 3.78 -4.33 2.24
N GLN A 46 3.09 -4.45 3.37
CA GLN A 46 3.68 -4.37 4.71
C GLN A 46 2.91 -5.21 5.75
N SER A 47 3.21 -5.01 7.04
CA SER A 47 2.79 -5.90 8.16
C SER A 47 3.43 -7.28 8.00
N TYR A 48 2.68 -8.37 8.04
CA TYR A 48 3.15 -9.67 7.56
C TYR A 48 3.26 -9.61 6.03
N ALA A 49 4.25 -8.88 5.51
CA ALA A 49 4.37 -8.56 4.11
C ALA A 49 4.36 -9.81 3.22
N ASN A 50 3.69 -9.72 2.07
CA ASN A 50 3.75 -10.74 1.02
C ASN A 50 4.39 -10.09 -0.22
N PRO A 51 5.71 -10.28 -0.45
CA PRO A 51 6.42 -9.61 -1.54
C PRO A 51 5.83 -9.92 -2.93
N ARG A 52 5.04 -10.99 -3.06
CA ARG A 52 4.36 -11.34 -4.32
C ARG A 52 3.25 -10.35 -4.69
N PHE A 53 2.66 -9.66 -3.71
CA PHE A 53 1.58 -8.69 -3.95
C PHE A 53 2.03 -7.53 -4.84
N GLY A 54 3.30 -7.11 -4.74
CA GLY A 54 3.85 -6.07 -5.61
C GLY A 54 3.77 -6.43 -7.09
N PRO A 55 4.51 -7.45 -7.56
CA PRO A 55 4.47 -7.86 -8.96
C PRO A 55 3.09 -8.33 -9.44
N GLN A 56 2.34 -9.06 -8.59
CA GLN A 56 1.02 -9.57 -8.96
C GLN A 56 -0.01 -8.44 -9.10
N GLY A 57 -0.05 -7.50 -8.15
CA GLY A 57 -0.96 -6.37 -8.22
C GLY A 57 -0.65 -5.48 -9.41
N LEU A 58 0.64 -5.21 -9.70
CA LEU A 58 1.02 -4.46 -10.90
C LEU A 58 0.60 -5.18 -12.19
N ALA A 59 0.74 -6.51 -12.26
CA ALA A 59 0.28 -7.27 -13.42
C ALA A 59 -1.25 -7.21 -13.61
N LEU A 60 -2.02 -7.20 -12.51
CA LEU A 60 -3.48 -7.06 -12.56
C LEU A 60 -3.89 -5.65 -13.00
N LEU A 61 -3.23 -4.61 -12.48
CA LEU A 61 -3.46 -3.22 -12.90
C LEU A 61 -3.16 -3.03 -14.40
N GLU A 62 -2.08 -3.64 -14.90
CA GLU A 62 -1.71 -3.62 -16.31
C GLU A 62 -2.77 -4.29 -17.20
N GLN A 63 -3.45 -5.31 -16.70
CA GLN A 63 -4.57 -5.97 -17.36
C GLN A 63 -5.89 -5.19 -17.25
N GLY A 64 -5.87 -4.02 -16.60
CA GLY A 64 -7.03 -3.14 -16.46
C GLY A 64 -7.92 -3.43 -15.24
N ALA A 65 -7.45 -4.22 -14.28
CA ALA A 65 -8.17 -4.38 -13.01
C ALA A 65 -8.18 -3.05 -12.23
N SER A 66 -9.30 -2.76 -11.57
CA SER A 66 -9.35 -1.66 -10.58
C SER A 66 -8.61 -2.07 -9.29
N PRO A 67 -8.27 -1.11 -8.41
CA PRO A 67 -7.74 -1.41 -7.09
C PRO A 67 -8.58 -2.39 -6.26
N GLU A 68 -9.89 -2.28 -6.31
CA GLU A 68 -10.82 -3.22 -5.67
C GLU A 68 -10.72 -4.61 -6.30
N GLY A 69 -10.60 -4.69 -7.64
CA GLY A 69 -10.35 -5.95 -8.33
C GLY A 69 -9.05 -6.64 -7.90
N VAL A 70 -8.00 -5.86 -7.64
CA VAL A 70 -6.73 -6.35 -7.07
C VAL A 70 -6.94 -6.90 -5.65
N LEU A 71 -7.65 -6.16 -4.79
CA LEU A 71 -7.99 -6.63 -3.43
C LEU A 71 -8.76 -7.97 -3.47
N GLU A 72 -9.77 -8.08 -4.32
CA GLU A 72 -10.57 -9.30 -4.42
C GLU A 72 -9.75 -10.49 -4.98
N ALA A 73 -8.82 -10.24 -5.90
CA ALA A 73 -7.88 -11.25 -6.35
C ALA A 73 -6.97 -11.73 -5.20
N PHE A 74 -6.44 -10.82 -4.37
CA PHE A 74 -5.64 -11.19 -3.21
C PHE A 74 -6.46 -11.92 -2.15
N ARG A 75 -7.71 -11.50 -1.90
CA ARG A 75 -8.64 -12.18 -0.98
C ARG A 75 -8.88 -13.64 -1.36
N ARG A 76 -8.99 -13.92 -2.66
CA ARG A 76 -9.18 -15.29 -3.16
C ARG A 76 -7.92 -16.15 -3.07
N THR A 77 -6.73 -15.54 -3.03
CA THR A 77 -5.45 -16.25 -3.24
C THR A 77 -4.52 -16.26 -2.03
N ASP A 78 -4.70 -15.38 -1.05
CA ASP A 78 -3.92 -15.35 0.20
C ASP A 78 -4.81 -15.68 1.40
N PRO A 79 -4.79 -16.91 1.92
CA PRO A 79 -5.55 -17.28 3.12
C PRO A 79 -5.08 -16.53 4.38
N GLY A 80 -3.92 -15.87 4.33
CA GLY A 80 -3.40 -15.02 5.40
C GLY A 80 -3.71 -13.53 5.21
N LEU A 81 -4.66 -13.17 4.34
CA LEU A 81 -4.96 -11.76 4.00
C LEU A 81 -5.16 -10.88 5.25
N GLU A 82 -5.82 -11.40 6.29
CA GLU A 82 -6.11 -10.64 7.52
C GLU A 82 -4.86 -10.21 8.30
N ARG A 83 -3.69 -10.80 8.02
CA ARG A 83 -2.39 -10.38 8.59
C ARG A 83 -1.64 -9.38 7.70
N ARG A 84 -2.15 -9.10 6.50
CA ARG A 84 -1.52 -8.24 5.49
C ARG A 84 -2.00 -6.80 5.64
N GLN A 85 -1.12 -5.89 5.25
CA GLN A 85 -1.49 -4.51 4.99
C GLN A 85 -0.87 -4.07 3.67
N PHE A 86 -1.62 -3.39 2.82
CA PHE A 86 -1.08 -2.84 1.58
C PHE A 86 -1.86 -1.62 1.11
N GLY A 87 -1.17 -0.74 0.39
CA GLY A 87 -1.75 0.37 -0.35
C GLY A 87 -1.36 0.27 -1.82
N LEU A 88 -2.25 0.68 -2.71
CA LEU A 88 -1.95 0.75 -4.14
C LEU A 88 -2.65 1.92 -4.82
N VAL A 89 -2.05 2.38 -5.91
CA VAL A 89 -2.61 3.38 -6.83
C VAL A 89 -2.38 2.95 -8.27
N SER A 90 -3.40 3.05 -9.11
CA SER A 90 -3.30 2.81 -10.56
C SER A 90 -2.73 4.04 -11.26
N ALA A 91 -2.21 3.88 -12.47
CA ALA A 91 -1.79 5.02 -13.30
C ALA A 91 -2.94 5.98 -13.66
N ARG A 92 -4.19 5.59 -13.42
CA ARG A 92 -5.38 6.44 -13.60
C ARG A 92 -5.75 7.22 -12.32
N GLY A 93 -4.99 7.05 -11.25
CA GLY A 93 -5.21 7.72 -9.96
C GLY A 93 -6.28 7.06 -9.08
N GLU A 94 -6.78 5.87 -9.44
CA GLU A 94 -7.64 5.07 -8.58
C GLU A 94 -6.76 4.43 -7.49
N ALA A 95 -7.16 4.56 -6.22
CA ALA A 95 -6.33 4.09 -5.12
C ALA A 95 -7.15 3.34 -4.08
N LEU A 96 -6.49 2.40 -3.40
CA LEU A 96 -7.06 1.62 -2.32
C LEU A 96 -6.02 1.35 -1.26
N THR A 97 -6.47 1.27 -0.02
CA THR A 97 -5.69 0.73 1.10
C THR A 97 -6.47 -0.38 1.79
N PHE A 98 -5.75 -1.42 2.20
CA PHE A 98 -6.29 -2.56 2.94
C PHE A 98 -5.47 -2.80 4.19
N THR A 99 -6.15 -2.97 5.32
CA THR A 99 -5.55 -3.39 6.60
C THR A 99 -6.37 -4.57 7.12
N GLY A 100 -5.75 -5.75 7.17
CA GLY A 100 -6.40 -6.93 7.73
C GLY A 100 -6.57 -6.82 9.24
N GLY A 101 -7.61 -7.48 9.78
CA GLY A 101 -8.00 -7.39 11.19
C GLY A 101 -7.00 -7.95 12.19
N GLU A 102 -6.01 -8.74 11.74
CA GLU A 102 -4.94 -9.31 12.56
C GLU A 102 -3.64 -8.47 12.51
N CYS A 103 -3.65 -7.31 11.85
CA CYS A 103 -2.52 -6.38 11.89
C CYS A 103 -2.35 -5.78 13.30
N HIS A 104 -1.10 -5.65 13.75
CA HIS A 104 -0.82 -5.15 15.08
C HIS A 104 -1.20 -3.67 15.25
N PRO A 105 -2.04 -3.33 16.24
CA PRO A 105 -2.52 -1.96 16.43
C PRO A 105 -1.42 -1.02 16.96
N TRP A 106 -1.50 0.29 16.69
CA TRP A 106 -2.49 0.89 15.80
C TRP A 106 -2.16 0.58 14.33
N ALA A 107 -3.16 0.16 13.56
CA ALA A 107 -3.03 -0.13 12.15
C ALA A 107 -4.25 0.40 11.38
N GLY A 108 -3.99 1.00 10.23
CA GLY A 108 -5.03 1.55 9.36
C GLY A 108 -4.43 2.28 8.17
N GLY A 109 -5.31 2.89 7.37
CA GLY A 109 -4.92 3.64 6.20
C GLY A 109 -6.02 4.59 5.73
N ARG A 110 -5.65 5.50 4.83
CA ARG A 110 -6.55 6.41 4.13
C ARG A 110 -6.16 6.44 2.65
N ALA A 111 -7.15 6.24 1.78
CA ALA A 111 -7.01 6.39 0.34
C ALA A 111 -7.84 7.59 -0.14
N GLY A 112 -7.38 8.21 -1.22
CA GLY A 112 -8.03 9.33 -1.88
C GLY A 112 -7.66 9.37 -3.35
N LYS A 113 -8.03 10.47 -4.02
CA LYS A 113 -7.70 10.64 -5.45
C LYS A 113 -6.18 10.68 -5.61
N GLY A 114 -5.63 9.71 -6.32
CA GLY A 114 -4.19 9.63 -6.63
C GLY A 114 -3.30 9.16 -5.48
N PHE A 115 -3.82 8.67 -4.35
CA PHE A 115 -2.95 8.20 -3.26
C PHE A 115 -3.57 7.16 -2.33
N ALA A 116 -2.70 6.38 -1.67
CA ALA A 116 -3.04 5.57 -0.50
C ALA A 116 -1.91 5.59 0.54
N ALA A 117 -2.28 5.97 1.78
CA ALA A 117 -1.40 6.02 2.93
C ALA A 117 -1.82 4.98 3.98
N GLN A 118 -0.85 4.28 4.57
CA GLN A 118 -1.11 3.22 5.55
C GLN A 118 0.04 3.04 6.54
N GLY A 119 -0.28 2.50 7.71
CA GLY A 119 0.74 2.07 8.66
C GLY A 119 0.23 1.06 9.68
N ASN A 120 1.16 0.36 10.31
CA ASN A 120 0.91 -0.60 11.39
C ASN A 120 1.93 -0.37 12.52
N LEU A 121 1.55 -0.80 13.73
CA LEU A 121 2.29 -0.52 14.97
C LEU A 121 2.55 0.99 15.17
N LEU A 122 1.63 1.85 14.68
CA LEU A 122 1.77 3.28 14.81
C LEU A 122 1.36 3.76 16.21
N ALA A 123 1.76 4.99 16.54
CA ALA A 123 1.32 5.68 17.75
C ALA A 123 -0.19 6.00 17.74
N GLY A 124 -0.84 5.99 16.57
CA GLY A 124 -2.27 6.25 16.40
C GLY A 124 -2.62 6.74 14.98
N PRO A 125 -3.90 7.04 14.72
CA PRO A 125 -4.41 7.46 13.41
C PRO A 125 -3.76 8.75 12.90
N GLN A 126 -3.37 9.65 13.81
CA GLN A 126 -2.76 10.94 13.50
C GLN A 126 -1.52 10.84 12.60
N VAL A 127 -0.81 9.70 12.61
CA VAL A 127 0.35 9.48 11.73
C VAL A 127 -0.08 9.36 10.26
N VAL A 128 -1.18 8.65 9.99
CA VAL A 128 -1.72 8.51 8.63
C VAL A 128 -2.41 9.80 8.21
N GLU A 129 -3.13 10.46 9.13
CA GLU A 129 -3.80 11.74 8.86
C GLU A 129 -2.80 12.83 8.46
N ALA A 130 -1.72 13.01 9.23
CA ALA A 130 -0.68 13.98 8.91
C ALA A 130 -0.01 13.72 7.54
N MET A 131 0.12 12.45 7.14
CA MET A 131 0.73 12.08 5.86
C MET A 131 -0.12 12.52 4.65
N VAL A 132 -1.43 12.64 4.80
CA VAL A 132 -2.36 12.98 3.70
C VAL A 132 -2.81 14.43 3.70
N GLU A 133 -2.51 15.18 4.76
CA GLU A 133 -2.75 16.63 4.85
C GLU A 133 -1.62 17.46 4.23
N SER A 134 -0.50 16.82 3.88
CA SER A 134 0.72 17.46 3.38
C SER A 134 0.71 17.70 1.88
#